data_AF-A0A960LJP0-F1
#
_entry.id   AF-A0A960LJP0-F1
#
_cell.length_a   1.000
_cell.length_b   1.000
_cell.length_c   1.000
_cell.angle_alpha   90.00
_cell.angle_beta   90.00
_cell.angle_gamma   90.00
#
_symmetry.space_group_name_H-M   'P 1'
#
loop_
_entity.id
_entity.type
_entity.pdbx_description
1 polymer ?
#
loop_
_entity_poly.entity_id
_entity_poly.type
_entity_poly.pdbx_seq_one_letter_code
_entity_poly.pdbx_strand_id
1 'polypeptide(L)'
;QYEYQVLDNIGSPYGENPRQAAASLFFCMAPSKDATKPVGQWNEGRVVGKGTVIEHWLNGEKVISFDYTDPKWAKEIELLRIRGADLAARGGQLWLQDHGADVWFRNLRMREIPADEVVTADPSFQPMPVPPAALEKEEARVRGMLEKMKAKQ
;
A
#
# COMPACT_ATOMS: atom_id res chain seq x y z
N GLN A 1 9.12 0.94 5.42
CA GLN A 1 8.36 -0.33 5.53
C GLN A 1 7.36 -0.44 4.39
N TYR A 2 7.04 -1.67 3.94
CA TYR A 2 5.92 -1.93 3.04
C TYR A 2 4.70 -2.29 3.88
N GLU A 3 3.54 -1.76 3.52
CA GLU A 3 2.34 -1.92 4.34
C GLU A 3 1.12 -2.01 3.43
N TYR A 4 0.44 -3.15 3.51
CA TYR A 4 -0.92 -3.31 3.01
C TYR A 4 -1.85 -2.76 4.07
N GLN A 5 -2.56 -1.69 3.75
CA GLN A 5 -3.38 -1.02 4.74
C GLN A 5 -4.67 -1.80 5.06
N VAL A 6 -5.00 -1.91 6.35
CA VAL A 6 -6.30 -2.38 6.85
C VAL A 6 -6.95 -1.23 7.58
N LEU A 7 -8.10 -0.77 7.09
CA LEU A 7 -8.77 0.42 7.62
C LEU A 7 -10.28 0.37 7.39
N ASP A 8 -11.04 0.99 8.28
CA ASP A 8 -12.39 1.47 7.97
C ASP A 8 -12.29 2.77 7.16
N ASN A 9 -12.54 2.69 5.85
CA ASN A 9 -12.42 3.82 4.94
C ASN A 9 -13.41 4.96 5.22
N ILE A 10 -14.53 4.65 5.89
CA ILE A 10 -15.61 5.62 6.13
C ILE A 10 -15.47 6.23 7.52
N GLY A 11 -15.26 5.39 8.54
CA GLY A 11 -15.16 5.84 9.94
C GLY A 11 -13.80 6.43 10.31
N SER A 12 -12.75 6.22 9.52
CA SER A 12 -11.41 6.73 9.80
C SER A 12 -11.12 8.05 9.08
N PRO A 13 -10.53 9.05 9.75
CA PRO A 13 -10.07 10.27 9.09
C PRO A 13 -8.95 10.00 8.06
N TYR A 14 -8.26 8.87 8.14
CA TYR A 14 -7.27 8.48 7.16
C TYR A 14 -7.90 8.04 5.82
N GLY A 15 -9.18 7.67 5.81
CA GLY A 15 -9.93 7.30 4.60
C GLY A 15 -10.13 8.44 3.60
N GLU A 16 -9.96 9.70 4.03
CA GLU A 16 -10.02 10.88 3.15
C GLU A 16 -8.94 10.85 2.04
N ASN A 17 -7.83 10.15 2.28
CA ASN A 17 -6.76 9.97 1.31
C ASN A 17 -6.76 8.50 0.84
N PRO A 18 -7.06 8.21 -0.44
CA PRO A 18 -7.01 6.85 -0.98
C PRO A 18 -5.67 6.13 -0.83
N ARG A 19 -4.54 6.84 -0.69
CA ARG A 19 -3.22 6.24 -0.38
C ARG A 19 -3.10 5.77 1.06
N GLN A 20 -4.02 6.15 1.93
CA GLN A 20 -4.05 5.78 3.35
C GLN A 20 -5.26 4.90 3.68
N ALA A 21 -6.13 4.64 2.70
CA ALA A 21 -7.30 3.78 2.78
C ALA A 21 -6.95 2.28 2.64
N ALA A 22 -7.90 1.40 2.93
CA ALA A 22 -7.75 -0.05 2.87
C ALA A 22 -7.20 -0.55 1.53
N ALA A 23 -6.34 -1.58 1.59
CA ALA A 23 -5.62 -2.19 0.47
C ALA A 23 -4.64 -1.28 -0.28
N SER A 24 -4.46 -0.02 0.13
CA SER A 24 -3.36 0.82 -0.37
C SER A 24 -2.00 0.21 -0.05
N LEU A 25 -0.98 0.56 -0.84
CA LEU A 25 0.39 0.56 -0.35
C LEU A 25 0.54 1.85 0.46
N PHE A 26 0.45 1.71 1.79
CA PHE A 26 0.16 2.83 2.68
C PHE A 26 1.06 4.05 2.42
N PHE A 27 0.41 5.21 2.31
CA PHE A 27 0.97 6.52 2.00
C PHE A 27 1.59 6.70 0.59
N CYS A 28 1.65 5.64 -0.22
CA CYS A 28 2.42 5.64 -1.47
C CYS A 28 1.52 5.42 -2.69
N MET A 29 0.76 4.32 -2.74
CA MET A 29 -0.07 3.96 -3.89
C MET A 29 -1.51 3.70 -3.45
N ALA A 30 -2.46 4.41 -4.07
CA ALA A 30 -3.89 4.18 -3.85
C ALA A 30 -4.35 2.93 -4.61
N PRO A 31 -5.35 2.19 -4.09
CA PRO A 31 -6.03 1.18 -4.88
C PRO A 31 -6.78 1.82 -6.05
N SER A 32 -7.06 1.05 -7.10
CA SER A 32 -7.83 1.49 -8.27
C SER A 32 -9.32 1.69 -7.98
N LYS A 33 -9.83 1.05 -6.94
CA LYS A 33 -11.20 1.15 -6.43
C LYS A 33 -11.26 0.74 -4.96
N ASP A 34 -12.29 1.20 -4.26
CA ASP A 34 -12.66 0.64 -2.97
C ASP A 34 -13.40 -0.69 -3.20
N ALA A 35 -12.81 -1.78 -2.73
CA ALA A 35 -13.40 -3.12 -2.79
C ALA A 35 -13.76 -3.65 -1.39
N THR A 36 -13.80 -2.79 -0.36
CA THR A 36 -14.10 -3.19 1.01
C THR A 36 -15.56 -3.64 1.16
N LYS A 37 -15.75 -4.62 2.04
CA LYS A 37 -17.08 -4.93 2.59
C LYS A 37 -17.37 -4.01 3.78
N PRO A 38 -18.65 -3.84 4.16
CA PRO A 38 -19.03 -3.08 5.35
C PRO A 38 -18.30 -3.52 6.62
N VAL A 39 -18.10 -2.58 7.53
CA VAL A 39 -17.49 -2.82 8.86
C VAL A 39 -18.20 -3.97 9.57
N GLY A 40 -17.42 -4.82 10.24
CA GLY A 40 -17.90 -6.03 10.91
C GLY A 40 -17.96 -7.27 10.00
N GLN A 41 -17.76 -7.12 8.69
CA GLN A 41 -17.66 -8.25 7.76
C GLN A 41 -16.21 -8.64 7.48
N TRP A 42 -16.00 -9.92 7.20
CA TRP A 42 -14.70 -10.44 6.80
C TRP A 42 -14.34 -10.02 5.38
N ASN A 43 -13.23 -9.30 5.26
CA ASN A 43 -12.54 -9.02 4.01
C ASN A 43 -11.45 -10.07 3.75
N GLU A 44 -11.19 -10.36 2.48
CA GLU A 44 -10.06 -11.20 2.05
C GLU A 44 -9.02 -10.33 1.36
N GLY A 45 -7.84 -10.19 1.96
CA GLY A 45 -6.69 -9.50 1.36
C GLY A 45 -5.67 -10.49 0.81
N ARG A 46 -5.02 -10.15 -0.29
CA ARG A 46 -3.86 -10.88 -0.81
C ARG A 46 -2.80 -9.90 -1.32
N VAL A 47 -1.55 -10.14 -0.93
CA VAL A 47 -0.37 -9.41 -1.42
C VAL A 47 0.45 -10.35 -2.28
N VAL A 48 0.85 -9.89 -3.46
CA VAL A 48 1.78 -10.58 -4.35
C VAL A 48 2.99 -9.67 -4.52
N GLY A 49 4.18 -10.20 -4.24
CA GLY A 49 5.44 -9.51 -4.50
C GLY A 49 6.40 -10.47 -5.19
N LYS A 50 6.75 -10.19 -6.45
CA LYS A 50 7.73 -10.99 -7.19
C LYS A 50 8.63 -10.10 -8.03
N GLY A 51 9.94 -10.24 -7.84
CA GLY A 51 10.92 -9.40 -8.52
C GLY A 51 10.72 -7.94 -8.17
N THR A 52 10.21 -7.18 -9.13
CA THR A 52 9.90 -5.74 -9.04
C THR A 52 8.40 -5.46 -9.06
N VAL A 53 7.57 -6.48 -9.27
CA VAL A 53 6.12 -6.36 -9.39
C VAL A 53 5.47 -6.55 -8.02
N ILE A 54 4.59 -5.60 -7.68
CA ILE A 54 3.76 -5.62 -6.47
C ILE A 54 2.30 -5.61 -6.90
N GLU A 55 1.50 -6.51 -6.32
CA GLU A 55 0.05 -6.49 -6.44
C GLU A 55 -0.64 -6.55 -5.07
N HIS A 56 -1.68 -5.75 -4.92
CA HIS A 56 -2.63 -5.89 -3.82
C HIS A 56 -3.98 -6.32 -4.38
N TRP A 57 -4.58 -7.28 -3.71
CA TRP A 57 -5.90 -7.82 -3.98
C TRP A 57 -6.79 -7.62 -2.75
N LEU A 58 -8.06 -7.34 -2.98
CA LEU A 58 -9.07 -7.21 -1.94
C LEU A 58 -10.39 -7.81 -2.44
N ASN A 59 -10.91 -8.80 -1.71
CA ASN A 59 -12.15 -9.52 -2.03
C ASN A 59 -12.21 -10.06 -3.46
N GLY A 60 -11.10 -10.66 -3.93
CA GLY A 60 -10.98 -11.25 -5.27
C GLY A 60 -10.67 -10.24 -6.37
N GLU A 61 -10.64 -8.94 -6.06
CA GLU A 61 -10.37 -7.86 -7.01
C GLU A 61 -8.91 -7.41 -6.90
N LYS A 62 -8.22 -7.33 -8.03
CA LYS A 62 -6.87 -6.76 -8.11
C LYS A 62 -6.97 -5.24 -8.07
N VAL A 63 -6.56 -4.65 -6.95
CA VAL A 63 -6.71 -3.21 -6.71
C VAL A 63 -5.41 -2.43 -6.84
N ILE A 64 -4.25 -3.09 -6.79
CA ILE A 64 -2.94 -2.52 -7.15
C ILE A 64 -2.21 -3.54 -8.00
N SER A 65 -1.54 -3.11 -9.05
CA SER A 65 -0.63 -3.94 -9.84
C SER A 65 0.36 -3.05 -10.59
N PHE A 66 1.62 -3.03 -10.15
CA PHE A 66 2.63 -2.18 -10.76
C PHE A 66 4.04 -2.76 -10.63
N ASP A 67 4.93 -2.36 -11.53
CA ASP A 67 6.37 -2.59 -11.44
C ASP A 67 7.03 -1.33 -10.89
N TYR A 68 7.71 -1.41 -9.75
CA TYR A 68 8.32 -0.23 -9.15
C TYR A 68 9.52 0.33 -9.94
N THR A 69 10.00 -0.37 -10.98
CA THR A 69 11.04 0.12 -11.88
C THR A 69 10.50 0.93 -13.06
N ASP A 70 9.18 0.91 -13.29
CA ASP A 70 8.55 1.75 -14.31
C ASP A 70 8.64 3.23 -13.88
N PRO A 71 9.29 4.10 -14.69
CA PRO A 71 9.47 5.50 -14.37
C PRO A 71 8.17 6.26 -14.09
N LYS A 72 7.02 5.80 -14.59
CA LYS A 72 5.73 6.45 -14.34
C LYS A 72 5.33 6.44 -12.86
N TRP A 73 5.91 5.54 -12.05
CA TRP A 73 5.65 5.44 -10.61
C TRP A 73 6.72 6.11 -9.73
N ALA A 74 7.66 6.85 -10.31
CA ALA A 74 8.79 7.42 -9.58
C ALA A 74 8.36 8.26 -8.37
N LYS A 75 7.22 8.97 -8.44
CA LYS A 75 6.67 9.74 -7.32
C LYS A 75 6.25 8.84 -6.16
N GLU A 76 5.53 7.76 -6.44
CA GLU A 76 5.04 6.81 -5.45
C GLU A 76 6.21 6.04 -4.81
N ILE A 77 7.23 5.72 -5.59
CA ILE A 77 8.46 5.09 -5.11
C ILE A 77 9.25 6.01 -4.18
N GLU A 78 9.34 7.30 -4.51
CA GLU A 78 10.01 8.27 -3.64
C GLU A 78 9.27 8.41 -2.30
N LEU A 79 7.93 8.42 -2.30
CA LEU A 79 7.16 8.41 -1.05
C LEU A 79 7.44 7.17 -0.20
N LEU A 80 7.57 6.01 -0.85
CA LEU A 80 7.89 4.75 -0.19
C LEU A 80 9.30 4.78 0.44
N ARG A 81 10.27 5.36 -0.27
CA ARG A 81 11.64 5.59 0.22
C ARG A 81 11.66 6.55 1.40
N ILE A 82 10.92 7.66 1.34
CA ILE A 82 10.77 8.63 2.45
C ILE A 82 10.16 7.95 3.68
N ARG A 83 9.27 6.97 3.49
CA ARG A 83 8.73 6.08 4.54
C ARG A 83 9.70 4.99 5.00
N GLY A 84 10.96 5.04 4.57
CA GLY A 84 12.03 4.13 4.97
C GLY A 84 11.87 2.72 4.41
N ALA A 85 11.29 2.57 3.23
CA ALA A 85 11.37 1.30 2.51
C ALA A 85 12.72 1.14 1.80
N ASP A 86 13.21 -0.09 1.78
CA ASP A 86 14.35 -0.51 0.96
C ASP A 86 13.83 -1.44 -0.14
N LEU A 87 13.95 -1.01 -1.40
CA LEU A 87 13.50 -1.75 -2.60
C LEU A 87 14.43 -2.90 -2.97
N ALA A 88 15.66 -2.92 -2.45
CA ALA A 88 16.61 -4.00 -2.66
C ALA A 88 16.46 -5.11 -1.61
N ALA A 89 15.84 -4.82 -0.47
CA ALA A 89 15.59 -5.81 0.57
C ALA A 89 14.82 -7.02 0.02
N ARG A 90 15.33 -8.22 0.32
CA ARG A 90 14.71 -9.51 -0.01
C ARG A 90 14.74 -10.39 1.22
N GLY A 91 13.73 -11.25 1.33
CA GLY A 91 13.39 -11.85 2.62
C GLY A 91 12.76 -10.82 3.54
N GLY A 92 11.82 -11.25 4.38
CA GLY A 92 11.10 -10.35 5.24
C GLY A 92 10.25 -11.10 6.24
N GLN A 93 10.01 -10.45 7.37
CA GLN A 93 9.04 -10.91 8.34
C GLN A 93 7.69 -10.30 8.01
N LEU A 94 6.63 -11.09 8.14
CA LEU A 94 5.27 -10.60 8.07
C LEU A 94 4.85 -10.14 9.47
N TRP A 95 4.35 -8.91 9.54
CA TRP A 95 3.82 -8.33 10.78
C TRP A 95 2.34 -8.03 10.60
N LEU A 96 1.57 -8.31 11.63
CA LEU A 96 0.19 -7.83 11.75
C LEU A 96 0.22 -6.66 12.74
N GLN A 97 -0.26 -5.51 12.29
CA GLN A 97 -0.29 -4.31 13.12
C GLN A 97 -1.67 -4.10 13.71
N ASP A 98 -1.68 -3.59 14.93
CA ASP A 98 -2.83 -3.00 15.61
C ASP A 98 -2.43 -1.58 16.01
N HIS A 99 -3.30 -0.63 15.69
CA HIS A 99 -3.11 0.80 15.95
C HIS A 99 -4.04 1.34 17.05
N GLY A 100 -4.52 0.48 17.94
CA GLY A 100 -5.35 0.80 19.09
C GLY A 100 -6.86 0.61 18.86
N ALA A 101 -7.24 -0.07 17.77
CA ALA A 101 -8.62 -0.38 17.44
C ALA A 101 -8.76 -1.89 17.23
N ASP A 102 -9.88 -2.46 17.67
CA ASP A 102 -10.09 -3.91 17.59
C ASP A 102 -10.01 -4.40 16.13
N VAL A 103 -9.14 -5.39 15.91
CA VAL A 103 -8.91 -6.01 14.61
C VAL A 103 -8.77 -7.52 14.78
N TRP A 104 -9.32 -8.28 13.83
CA TRP A 104 -9.28 -9.74 13.84
C TRP A 104 -8.71 -10.27 12.53
N PHE A 105 -7.87 -11.31 12.63
CA PHE A 105 -7.27 -11.99 11.49
C PHE A 105 -7.61 -13.49 11.53
N ARG A 106 -7.80 -14.09 10.35
CA ARG A 106 -7.96 -15.55 10.20
C ARG A 106 -7.46 -16.00 8.84
N ASN A 107 -7.28 -17.31 8.66
CA ASN A 107 -6.88 -17.93 7.39
C ASN A 107 -5.58 -17.35 6.79
N LEU A 108 -4.62 -17.01 7.66
CA LEU A 108 -3.32 -16.53 7.24
C LEU A 108 -2.55 -17.65 6.52
N ARG A 109 -2.19 -17.41 5.27
CA ARG A 109 -1.45 -18.35 4.42
C ARG A 109 -0.32 -17.60 3.74
N MET A 110 0.81 -18.28 3.59
CA MET A 110 1.96 -17.77 2.87
C MET A 110 2.40 -18.84 1.88
N ARG A 111 2.66 -18.42 0.65
CA ARG A 111 3.14 -19.28 -0.44
C ARG A 111 4.32 -18.60 -1.08
N GLU A 112 5.43 -19.31 -1.19
CA GLU A 112 6.55 -18.88 -2.01
C GLU A 112 6.16 -18.98 -3.50
N ILE A 113 6.49 -17.95 -4.27
CA ILE A 113 6.21 -17.92 -5.71
C ILE A 113 7.41 -18.53 -6.43
N PRO A 114 7.26 -19.68 -7.11
CA PRO A 114 8.33 -20.35 -7.85
C PRO A 114 9.01 -19.42 -8.85
N ALA A 115 10.29 -19.65 -9.15
CA ALA A 115 11.07 -18.78 -10.03
C ALA A 115 10.46 -18.67 -11.45
N ASP A 116 9.86 -19.74 -11.95
CA ASP A 116 9.24 -19.87 -13.28
C ASP A 116 7.81 -19.29 -13.36
N GLU A 117 7.11 -19.06 -12.25
CA GLU A 117 5.76 -18.47 -12.24
C GLU A 117 5.81 -16.98 -12.61
N VAL A 118 5.57 -16.63 -13.86
CA VAL A 118 5.64 -15.23 -14.31
C VAL A 118 4.52 -14.38 -13.68
N VAL A 119 4.91 -13.25 -13.08
CA VAL A 119 3.99 -12.21 -12.57
C VAL A 119 4.31 -10.92 -13.30
N THR A 120 3.35 -10.38 -14.03
CA THR A 120 3.49 -9.13 -14.79
C THR A 120 2.57 -8.07 -14.23
N ALA A 121 3.08 -6.85 -14.09
CA ALA A 121 2.27 -5.70 -13.73
C ALA A 121 1.16 -5.47 -14.76
N ASP A 122 -0.02 -5.11 -14.28
CA ASP A 122 -1.14 -4.75 -15.13
C ASP A 122 -0.91 -3.39 -15.80
N PRO A 123 -0.78 -3.33 -17.14
CA PRO A 123 -0.54 -2.06 -17.83
C PRO A 123 -1.75 -1.11 -17.73
N SER A 124 -2.94 -1.64 -17.42
CA SER A 124 -4.17 -0.86 -17.28
C SER A 124 -4.41 -0.33 -15.87
N PHE A 125 -3.56 -0.67 -14.90
CA PHE A 125 -3.70 -0.19 -13.53
C PHE A 125 -3.63 1.34 -13.47
N GLN A 126 -4.69 1.93 -12.91
CA GLN A 126 -4.77 3.35 -12.60
C GLN A 126 -5.19 3.50 -11.13
N PRO A 127 -4.37 4.14 -10.28
CA PRO A 127 -4.75 4.38 -8.89
C PRO A 127 -5.88 5.41 -8.81
N MET A 128 -6.72 5.31 -7.79
CA MET A 128 -7.70 6.37 -7.51
C MET A 128 -6.99 7.72 -7.32
N PRO A 129 -7.57 8.82 -7.84
CA PRO A 129 -7.00 10.15 -7.66
C PRO A 129 -7.06 10.54 -6.19
N VAL A 130 -6.01 11.19 -5.70
CA VAL A 130 -6.00 11.77 -4.34
C VAL A 130 -6.73 13.11 -4.38
N PRO A 131 -7.75 13.32 -3.52
CA PRO A 131 -8.44 14.60 -3.45
C PRO A 131 -7.47 15.77 -3.14
N PRO A 132 -7.65 16.97 -3.72
CA PRO A 132 -6.70 18.08 -3.53
C PRO A 132 -6.41 18.44 -2.06
N ALA A 133 -7.45 18.47 -1.22
CA ALA A 133 -7.29 18.73 0.22
C ALA A 133 -6.48 17.65 0.94
N ALA A 134 -6.63 16.39 0.55
CA ALA A 134 -5.86 15.28 1.09
C ALA A 134 -4.40 15.32 0.60
N LEU A 135 -4.19 15.72 -0.65
CA LEU A 135 -2.86 15.89 -1.25
C LEU A 135 -2.08 17.01 -0.56
N GLU A 136 -2.71 18.15 -0.25
CA GLU A 136 -2.06 19.24 0.47
C GLU A 136 -1.56 18.81 1.86
N LYS A 137 -2.41 18.08 2.61
CA LYS A 137 -2.03 17.48 3.91
C LYS A 137 -0.86 16.49 3.75
N GLU A 138 -0.89 15.66 2.70
CA GLU A 138 0.18 14.70 2.37
C GLU A 138 1.51 15.42 2.09
N GLU A 139 1.49 16.44 1.23
CA GLU A 139 2.69 17.21 0.86
C GLU A 139 3.29 17.94 2.07
N ALA A 140 2.45 18.51 2.93
CA ALA A 140 2.91 19.10 4.20
C ALA A 140 3.61 18.07 5.09
N ARG A 141 3.05 16.85 5.20
CA ARG A 141 3.67 15.75 5.94
C ARG A 141 5.00 15.31 5.32
N VAL A 142 5.08 15.23 4.00
CA VAL A 142 6.31 14.88 3.27
C VAL A 142 7.41 15.91 3.53
N ARG A 143 7.10 17.21 3.44
CA ARG A 143 8.06 18.28 3.77
C ARG A 143 8.62 18.11 5.18
N GLY A 144 7.76 17.90 6.18
CA GLY A 144 8.20 17.69 7.55
C GLY A 144 9.04 16.42 7.75
N MET A 145 8.80 15.35 6.99
CA MET A 145 9.64 14.16 7.01
C MET A 145 11.04 14.44 6.43
N LEU A 146 11.10 15.13 5.28
CA LEU A 146 12.37 15.49 4.64
C LEU A 146 13.22 16.42 5.49
N GLU A 147 12.63 17.40 6.16
CA GLU A 147 13.33 18.29 7.11
C GLU A 147 13.95 17.50 8.26
N LYS A 148 13.20 16.56 8.85
CA LYS A 148 13.72 15.67 9.91
C LYS A 148 14.84 14.76 9.42
N MET A 149 14.80 14.31 8.17
CA MET A 149 15.87 13.50 7.58
C MET A 149 17.15 14.33 7.38
N LYS A 150 17.02 15.58 6.93
CA LYS A 150 18.16 16.50 6.78
C LYS A 150 18.79 16.83 8.12
N ALA A 151 17.98 17.05 9.17
CA ALA A 151 18.47 17.37 10.51
C ALA A 151 19.20 16.21 11.22
N LYS A 152 19.08 14.97 10.70
CA LYS A 152 19.76 13.78 11.22
C LYS A 152 21.07 13.44 10.50
N GLN A 153 21.40 14.15 9.42
CA GLN A 153 22.68 14.06 8.71
C GLN A 153 23.63 15.12 9.23
#